data_AF-A0A356TPW9-F1
#
_entry.id   AF-A0A356TPW9-F1
#
_cell.length_a   1.000
_cell.length_b   1.000
_cell.length_c   1.000
_cell.angle_alpha   90.00
_cell.angle_beta   90.00
_cell.angle_gamma   90.00
#
_symmetry.space_group_name_H-M   'P 1'
#
loop_
_entity.id
_entity.type
_entity.pdbx_description
1 polymer ?
#
loop_
_entity_poly.entity_id
_entity_poly.type
_entity_poly.pdbx_seq_one_letter_code
_entity_poly.pdbx_strand_id
1 'polypeptide(L)'
;DADADADADSDADADADSDADSDADADAEADADAASGAVANADQQAEAAADADPDAMPELSPDADVSRIARALGVSPSWCPAPELAHAGLALFLGRHPALSPCSASLLSLGSSLWPLDAPDRDEAEPTPGWSARSIADHLEQRLARAAAARRRARWLTLLMESSVSWVCGPRRRVLVLAGGEVIRRGWTSLDALPPLPPGLLRSQDERRARFDRDRRDRLRVLTTELRRLEVEGAAPAVRTGPAAIVRGEALRRLLARV
;
A
#
# COMPACT_ATOMS: atom_id res chain seq x y z
N ASP A 1 47.44 -56.04 -9.14
CA ASP A 1 47.09 -56.99 -10.22
C ASP A 1 45.61 -57.30 -10.16
N ALA A 2 44.73 -56.68 -10.93
CA ALA A 2 44.93 -56.01 -12.21
C ALA A 2 44.06 -54.74 -12.32
N ASP A 3 44.66 -53.72 -12.95
CA ASP A 3 44.05 -52.50 -13.44
C ASP A 3 43.16 -52.77 -14.66
N ALA A 4 42.13 -51.95 -14.85
CA ALA A 4 41.63 -51.59 -16.17
C ALA A 4 40.81 -50.29 -16.08
N ASP A 5 41.49 -49.19 -16.38
CA ASP A 5 40.92 -47.89 -16.74
C ASP A 5 40.12 -47.99 -18.04
N ALA A 6 39.06 -47.20 -18.15
CA ALA A 6 38.52 -46.75 -19.43
C ALA A 6 37.83 -45.40 -19.26
N ASP A 7 38.61 -44.35 -19.47
CA ASP A 7 38.16 -42.99 -19.75
C ASP A 7 37.33 -42.95 -21.03
N ALA A 8 36.25 -42.17 -21.02
CA ALA A 8 35.65 -41.64 -22.22
C ALA A 8 35.04 -40.27 -21.91
N ASP A 9 35.89 -39.25 -22.05
CA ASP A 9 35.49 -37.87 -22.24
C ASP A 9 34.65 -37.73 -23.51
N SER A 10 33.56 -36.98 -23.45
CA SER A 10 33.06 -36.27 -24.62
C SER A 10 32.46 -34.94 -24.18
N ASP A 11 33.30 -33.91 -24.29
CA ASP A 11 32.91 -32.52 -24.34
C ASP A 11 31.91 -32.29 -25.49
N ALA A 12 30.86 -31.53 -25.19
CA ALA A 12 30.06 -30.85 -26.20
C ALA A 12 29.67 -29.48 -25.65
N ASP A 13 30.61 -28.55 -25.74
CA ASP A 13 30.34 -27.13 -25.85
C ASP A 13 29.75 -26.84 -27.23
N ALA A 14 28.66 -26.08 -27.30
CA ALA A 14 28.35 -25.17 -28.42
C ALA A 14 27.13 -24.30 -28.07
N ASP A 15 27.45 -23.11 -27.56
CA ASP A 15 27.02 -21.80 -28.04
C ASP A 15 25.54 -21.50 -28.30
N ALA A 16 25.12 -20.46 -27.59
CA ALA A 16 23.98 -19.60 -27.89
C ALA A 16 24.17 -18.92 -29.25
N ASP A 17 23.06 -18.69 -29.97
CA ASP A 17 22.85 -17.40 -30.63
C ASP A 17 21.36 -17.12 -30.79
N SER A 18 21.04 -15.89 -30.43
CA SER A 18 19.78 -15.19 -30.60
C SER A 18 19.64 -14.73 -32.04
N ASP A 19 18.52 -15.02 -32.68
CA ASP A 19 18.07 -14.22 -33.82
C ASP A 19 16.61 -13.81 -33.61
N ALA A 20 16.46 -12.50 -33.55
CA ALA A 20 15.22 -11.76 -33.46
C ALA A 20 14.73 -11.50 -34.88
N ASP A 21 13.64 -12.16 -35.27
CA ASP A 21 12.89 -11.78 -36.47
C ASP A 21 11.90 -10.68 -36.10
N SER A 22 12.36 -9.45 -36.24
CA SER A 22 11.54 -8.26 -36.36
C SER A 22 11.22 -8.03 -37.82
N ASP A 23 10.03 -8.45 -38.25
CA ASP A 23 9.43 -7.96 -39.50
C ASP A 23 8.30 -7.00 -39.19
N ALA A 24 8.53 -5.77 -39.65
CA ALA A 24 7.58 -4.70 -39.80
C ALA A 24 6.50 -5.06 -40.82
N ASP A 25 5.32 -4.47 -40.66
CA ASP A 25 4.52 -3.82 -41.71
C ASP A 25 3.04 -3.78 -41.31
N ALA A 26 2.60 -2.60 -40.89
CA ALA A 26 1.22 -2.17 -41.07
C ALA A 26 1.15 -0.64 -40.97
N ASP A 27 1.46 0.00 -42.10
CA ASP A 27 0.99 1.35 -42.39
C ASP A 27 -0.54 1.38 -42.36
N ALA A 28 -1.10 2.23 -41.51
CA ALA A 28 -2.47 2.68 -41.65
C ALA A 28 -2.53 4.16 -41.24
N GLU A 29 -2.25 5.00 -42.22
CA GLU A 29 -2.61 6.41 -42.25
C GLU A 29 -4.12 6.56 -42.06
N ALA A 30 -4.53 7.29 -41.02
CA ALA A 30 -5.87 7.84 -40.92
C ALA A 30 -5.81 9.18 -40.18
N ASP A 31 -5.64 10.24 -40.96
CA ASP A 31 -5.94 11.61 -40.56
C ASP A 31 -7.40 11.71 -40.09
N ALA A 32 -7.59 12.16 -38.84
CA ALA A 32 -8.84 12.75 -38.40
C ALA A 32 -8.55 13.86 -37.39
N ASP A 33 -8.40 15.08 -37.92
CA ASP A 33 -8.56 16.32 -37.17
C ASP A 33 -9.93 16.34 -36.47
N ALA A 34 -9.92 16.31 -35.14
CA ALA A 34 -11.04 16.76 -34.33
C ALA A 34 -10.52 17.47 -33.08
N ALA A 35 -10.36 18.78 -33.21
CA ALA A 35 -10.19 19.69 -32.09
C ALA A 35 -11.31 19.50 -31.07
N SER A 36 -10.97 19.08 -29.85
CA SER A 36 -11.83 19.20 -28.67
C SER A 36 -10.98 19.15 -27.39
N GLY A 37 -10.64 20.35 -26.91
CA GLY A 37 -10.75 20.73 -25.49
C GLY A 37 -9.96 19.94 -24.44
N ALA A 38 -8.76 20.43 -24.15
CA ALA A 38 -8.32 20.81 -22.80
C ALA A 38 -8.76 19.93 -21.60
N VAL A 39 -8.08 18.81 -21.34
CA VAL A 39 -7.91 18.24 -19.97
C VAL A 39 -6.55 17.56 -19.73
N ALA A 40 -5.62 17.56 -20.70
CA ALA A 40 -4.30 16.97 -20.52
C ALA A 40 -3.29 17.99 -19.98
N ASN A 41 -3.45 18.44 -18.73
CA ASN A 41 -2.36 19.12 -18.00
C ASN A 41 -2.65 19.18 -16.50
N ALA A 42 -2.40 18.08 -15.79
CA ALA A 42 -2.33 18.05 -14.32
C ALA A 42 -1.35 17.00 -13.77
N ASP A 43 -1.10 15.91 -14.49
CA ASP A 43 -0.27 14.80 -13.97
C ASP A 43 1.25 15.04 -14.06
N GLN A 44 1.74 15.84 -15.01
CA GLN A 44 3.19 16.01 -15.19
C GLN A 44 3.86 17.06 -14.29
N GLN A 45 3.09 17.91 -13.59
CA GLN A 45 3.63 18.84 -12.58
C GLN A 45 3.62 18.26 -11.16
N ALA A 46 3.15 17.02 -10.97
CA ALA A 46 3.19 16.31 -9.69
C ALA A 46 4.54 15.58 -9.45
N GLU A 47 5.30 15.28 -10.50
CA GLU A 47 6.50 14.43 -10.40
C GLU A 47 7.72 15.15 -9.80
N ALA A 48 7.75 16.49 -9.78
CA ALA A 48 8.81 17.25 -9.10
C ALA A 48 8.60 17.38 -7.57
N ALA A 49 7.44 16.94 -7.05
CA ALA A 49 7.17 16.81 -5.62
C ALA A 49 7.32 15.36 -5.11
N ALA A 50 7.74 14.43 -5.97
CA ALA A 50 7.77 12.98 -5.71
C ALA A 50 8.86 12.51 -4.73
N ASP A 51 9.70 13.42 -4.22
CA ASP A 51 10.67 13.11 -3.15
C ASP A 51 10.11 13.40 -1.74
N ALA A 52 8.90 13.97 -1.64
CA ALA A 52 8.13 14.02 -0.41
C ALA A 52 7.19 12.81 -0.38
N ASP A 53 7.30 11.98 0.66
CA ASP A 53 6.30 10.94 0.97
C ASP A 53 4.89 11.56 0.84
N PRO A 54 4.04 11.12 -0.13
CA PRO A 54 2.72 11.71 -0.35
C PRO A 54 1.79 11.53 0.87
N ASP A 55 2.16 10.66 1.82
CA ASP A 55 1.52 10.48 3.12
C ASP A 55 2.19 11.29 4.25
N ALA A 56 3.29 12.02 3.98
CA ALA A 56 3.90 12.92 4.95
C ALA A 56 3.05 14.17 5.12
N MET A 57 2.17 14.11 6.12
CA MET A 57 1.42 15.26 6.59
C MET A 57 2.38 16.37 7.02
N PRO A 58 2.30 17.57 6.42
CA PRO A 58 3.11 18.70 6.86
C PRO A 58 2.77 19.06 8.31
N GLU A 59 3.75 19.60 9.02
CA GLU A 59 3.50 20.14 10.35
C GLU A 59 2.49 21.29 10.27
N LEU A 60 1.42 21.18 11.05
CA LEU A 60 0.34 22.15 11.14
C LEU A 60 0.46 22.91 12.46
N SER A 61 1.08 24.09 12.41
CA SER A 61 1.14 25.04 13.51
C SER A 61 0.18 26.21 13.28
N PRO A 62 -0.21 26.97 14.31
CA PRO A 62 -1.07 28.15 14.15
C PRO A 62 -0.56 29.17 13.12
N ASP A 63 0.77 29.27 13.00
CA ASP A 63 1.47 30.21 12.11
C ASP A 63 1.88 29.57 10.76
N ALA A 64 1.26 28.45 10.37
CA ALA A 64 1.56 27.79 9.10
C ALA A 64 1.22 28.69 7.91
N ASP A 65 2.16 28.84 6.98
CA ASP A 65 1.92 29.60 5.75
C ASP A 65 0.82 28.94 4.88
N VAL A 66 0.23 29.74 3.99
CA VAL A 66 -0.85 29.30 3.09
C VAL A 66 -0.43 28.12 2.22
N SER A 67 0.85 28.01 1.87
CA SER A 67 1.38 26.90 1.06
C SER A 67 1.39 25.59 1.84
N ARG A 68 1.70 25.60 3.15
CA ARG A 68 1.57 24.43 4.04
C ARG A 68 0.12 24.04 4.24
N ILE A 69 -0.77 25.02 4.41
CA ILE A 69 -2.21 24.75 4.54
C ILE A 69 -2.75 24.12 3.24
N ALA A 70 -2.38 24.67 2.08
CA ALA A 70 -2.74 24.11 0.77
C ALA A 70 -2.25 22.66 0.63
N ARG A 71 -0.99 22.40 0.99
CA ARG A 71 -0.42 21.03 0.98
C ARG A 71 -1.18 20.08 1.91
N ALA A 72 -1.54 20.52 3.12
CA ALA A 72 -2.31 19.72 4.06
C ALA A 72 -3.73 19.40 3.54
N LEU A 73 -4.34 20.37 2.85
CA LEU A 73 -5.61 20.21 2.15
C LEU A 73 -5.49 19.34 0.88
N GLY A 74 -4.27 19.05 0.42
CA GLY A 74 -4.05 18.30 -0.82
C GLY A 74 -4.46 19.09 -2.08
N VAL A 75 -4.42 20.42 -2.01
CA VAL A 75 -4.73 21.30 -3.15
C VAL A 75 -3.49 22.10 -3.54
N SER A 76 -3.41 22.49 -4.81
CA SER A 76 -2.40 23.45 -5.26
C SER A 76 -2.57 24.78 -4.50
N PRO A 77 -1.49 25.53 -4.20
CA PRO A 77 -1.59 26.85 -3.57
C PRO A 77 -2.53 27.81 -4.31
N SER A 78 -2.69 27.67 -5.64
CA SER A 78 -3.60 28.49 -6.44
C SER A 78 -5.10 28.17 -6.22
N TRP A 79 -5.40 27.00 -5.65
CA TRP A 79 -6.75 26.54 -5.30
C TRP A 79 -7.02 26.64 -3.79
N CYS A 80 -6.03 27.12 -3.02
CA CYS A 80 -6.18 27.37 -1.59
C CYS A 80 -7.18 28.52 -1.38
N PRO A 81 -8.08 28.42 -0.40
CA PRO A 81 -8.94 29.54 -0.04
C PRO A 81 -8.14 30.79 0.37
N ALA A 82 -8.80 31.94 0.37
CA ALA A 82 -8.20 33.21 0.79
C ALA A 82 -7.43 33.03 2.12
N PRO A 83 -6.25 33.65 2.28
CA PRO A 83 -5.38 33.42 3.43
C PRO A 83 -6.09 33.50 4.78
N GLU A 84 -6.96 34.50 4.97
CA GLU A 84 -7.71 34.70 6.20
C GLU A 84 -8.63 33.51 6.50
N LEU A 85 -9.28 32.99 5.45
CA LEU A 85 -10.17 31.83 5.55
C LEU A 85 -9.39 30.53 5.80
N ALA A 86 -8.22 30.37 5.16
CA ALA A 86 -7.32 29.24 5.37
C ALA A 86 -6.85 29.18 6.84
N HIS A 87 -6.38 30.30 7.39
CA HIS A 87 -5.97 30.38 8.80
C HIS A 87 -7.15 30.21 9.75
N ALA A 88 -8.33 30.76 9.43
CA ALA A 88 -9.53 30.56 10.24
C ALA A 88 -9.95 29.08 10.31
N GLY A 89 -9.85 28.35 9.20
CA GLY A 89 -10.11 26.92 9.16
C GLY A 89 -9.06 26.10 9.91
N LEU A 90 -7.78 26.45 9.78
CA LEU A 90 -6.71 25.83 10.55
C LEU A 90 -6.87 26.06 12.06
N ALA A 91 -7.17 27.29 12.47
CA ALA A 91 -7.42 27.64 13.86
C ALA A 91 -8.62 26.86 14.43
N LEU A 92 -9.70 26.71 13.65
CA LEU A 92 -10.83 25.89 14.05
C LEU A 92 -10.45 24.41 14.21
N PHE A 93 -9.67 23.85 13.28
CA PHE A 93 -9.15 22.50 13.38
C PHE A 93 -8.30 22.30 14.65
N LEU A 94 -7.33 23.18 14.90
CA LEU A 94 -6.49 23.11 16.10
C LEU A 94 -7.31 23.30 17.38
N GLY A 95 -8.33 24.15 17.35
CA GLY A 95 -9.26 24.35 18.46
C GLY A 95 -10.11 23.11 18.79
N ARG A 96 -10.43 22.27 17.79
CA ARG A 96 -11.10 20.97 18.01
C ARG A 96 -10.18 19.92 18.62
N HIS A 97 -8.88 20.03 18.35
CA HIS A 97 -7.86 19.06 18.76
C HIS A 97 -6.78 19.71 19.63
N PRO A 98 -7.12 20.26 20.83
CA PRO A 98 -6.19 21.06 21.63
C PRO A 98 -5.00 20.28 22.19
N ALA A 99 -5.09 18.95 22.26
CA ALA A 99 -3.99 18.07 22.68
C ALA A 99 -3.02 17.70 21.54
N LEU A 100 -3.28 18.18 20.32
CA LEU A 100 -2.49 17.85 19.14
C LEU A 100 -1.12 18.55 19.19
N SER A 101 -0.05 17.76 19.26
CA SER A 101 1.28 18.26 18.94
C SER A 101 1.43 18.40 17.42
N PRO A 102 2.05 19.47 16.89
CA PRO A 102 2.15 19.74 15.46
C PRO A 102 3.22 18.89 14.76
N CYS A 103 3.33 17.59 15.10
CA CYS A 103 4.27 16.66 14.48
C CYS A 103 3.53 15.53 13.76
N SER A 104 4.14 14.95 12.72
CA SER A 104 3.49 13.93 11.88
C SER A 104 3.00 12.70 12.67
N ALA A 105 3.71 12.30 13.74
CA ALA A 105 3.31 11.17 14.58
C ALA A 105 1.99 11.44 15.32
N SER A 106 1.83 12.65 15.86
CA SER A 106 0.63 13.10 16.56
C SER A 106 -0.56 13.23 15.58
N LEU A 107 -0.31 13.80 14.39
CA LEU A 107 -1.30 13.91 13.31
C LEU A 107 -1.82 12.54 12.83
N LEU A 108 -0.93 11.56 12.66
CA LEU A 108 -1.33 10.20 12.27
C LEU A 108 -2.05 9.43 13.39
N SER A 109 -1.72 9.73 14.65
CA SER A 109 -2.44 9.21 15.81
C SER A 109 -3.88 9.74 15.83
N LEU A 110 -4.06 11.04 15.65
CA LEU A 110 -5.36 11.67 15.49
C LEU A 110 -6.12 11.09 14.29
N GLY A 111 -5.49 10.98 13.13
CA GLY A 111 -6.12 10.34 11.96
C GLY A 111 -6.57 8.90 12.24
N SER A 112 -5.87 8.17 13.12
CA SER A 112 -6.27 6.82 13.52
C SER A 112 -7.47 6.79 14.45
N SER A 113 -7.66 7.81 15.31
CA SER A 113 -8.85 7.92 16.16
C SER A 113 -10.08 8.46 15.42
N LEU A 114 -9.86 9.30 14.41
CA LEU A 114 -10.91 9.83 13.54
C LEU A 114 -11.46 8.80 12.55
N TRP A 115 -10.73 7.72 12.30
CA TRP A 115 -11.12 6.70 11.31
C TRP A 115 -12.45 6.03 11.71
N PRO A 116 -13.53 6.21 10.93
CA PRO A 116 -14.72 5.40 11.11
C PRO A 116 -14.41 3.97 10.66
N LEU A 117 -14.82 2.98 11.43
CA LEU A 117 -14.69 1.57 11.07
C LEU A 117 -15.38 1.21 9.73
N ASP A 118 -16.26 2.09 9.24
CA ASP A 118 -17.06 1.95 8.02
C ASP A 118 -16.95 3.16 7.05
N ALA A 119 -15.79 3.84 6.99
CA ALA A 119 -15.64 4.87 5.96
C ALA A 119 -15.59 4.20 4.57
N PRO A 120 -16.56 4.44 3.66
CA PRO A 120 -16.40 4.02 2.27
C PRO A 120 -15.12 4.65 1.70
N ASP A 121 -14.56 4.09 0.62
CA ASP A 121 -13.59 4.81 -0.21
C ASP A 121 -14.30 6.08 -0.72
N ARG A 122 -14.24 7.16 0.07
CA ARG A 122 -14.90 8.43 -0.20
C ARG A 122 -14.11 9.20 -1.25
N ASP A 123 -13.80 8.57 -2.37
CA ASP A 123 -13.26 9.26 -3.55
C ASP A 123 -14.39 10.02 -4.28
N GLU A 124 -15.67 9.78 -3.90
CA GLU A 124 -16.87 10.33 -4.55
C GLU A 124 -17.71 11.26 -3.63
N ALA A 125 -17.10 11.93 -2.65
CA ALA A 125 -17.83 12.99 -1.95
C ALA A 125 -17.95 14.19 -2.90
N GLU A 126 -19.16 14.50 -3.38
CA GLU A 126 -19.41 15.73 -4.14
C GLU A 126 -18.86 16.93 -3.35
N PRO A 127 -18.01 17.78 -3.96
CA PRO A 127 -17.45 18.91 -3.27
C PRO A 127 -18.57 19.83 -2.80
N THR A 128 -18.70 19.99 -1.48
CA THR A 128 -19.56 21.01 -0.87
C THR A 128 -19.26 22.36 -1.54
N PRO A 129 -20.27 23.13 -2.02
CA PRO A 129 -20.00 24.34 -2.76
C PRO A 129 -19.35 25.39 -1.85
N GLY A 130 -18.07 25.68 -2.10
CA GLY A 130 -17.31 26.77 -1.49
C GLY A 130 -16.52 26.41 -0.23
N TRP A 131 -15.38 27.09 -0.07
CA TRP A 131 -14.58 27.02 1.14
C TRP A 131 -15.26 27.79 2.28
N SER A 132 -15.23 27.21 3.47
CA SER A 132 -15.58 27.85 4.74
C SER A 132 -14.57 27.38 5.79
N ALA A 133 -14.39 28.11 6.89
CA ALA A 133 -13.51 27.67 7.98
C ALA A 133 -13.87 26.26 8.48
N ARG A 134 -15.17 25.94 8.54
CA ARG A 134 -15.67 24.62 8.91
C ARG A 134 -15.31 23.55 7.89
N SER A 135 -15.57 23.78 6.60
CA SER A 135 -15.26 22.79 5.56
C SER A 135 -13.76 22.54 5.43
N ILE A 136 -12.92 23.55 5.65
CA ILE A 136 -11.46 23.39 5.75
C ILE A 136 -11.08 22.47 6.90
N ALA A 137 -11.60 22.72 8.11
CA ALA A 137 -11.32 21.89 9.28
C ALA A 137 -11.79 20.43 9.10
N ASP A 138 -13.00 20.24 8.58
CA ASP A 138 -13.57 18.91 8.28
C ASP A 138 -12.72 18.19 7.21
N HIS A 139 -12.21 18.91 6.21
CA HIS A 139 -11.34 18.34 5.18
C HIS A 139 -9.96 17.93 5.73
N LEU A 140 -9.36 18.72 6.62
CA LEU A 140 -8.12 18.35 7.31
C LEU A 140 -8.29 17.07 8.12
N GLU A 141 -9.38 16.95 8.89
CA GLU A 141 -9.72 15.73 9.63
C GLU A 141 -9.88 14.51 8.70
N GLN A 142 -10.59 14.68 7.58
CA GLN A 142 -10.77 13.63 6.58
C GLN A 142 -9.44 13.19 5.94
N ARG A 143 -8.57 14.14 5.58
CA ARG A 143 -7.24 13.87 5.03
C ARG A 143 -6.38 13.11 6.03
N LEU A 144 -6.37 13.52 7.31
CA LEU A 144 -5.66 12.81 8.37
C LEU A 144 -6.17 11.38 8.56
N ALA A 145 -7.48 11.19 8.54
CA ALA A 145 -8.09 9.86 8.62
C ALA A 145 -7.64 8.98 7.45
N ARG A 146 -7.73 9.47 6.21
CA ARG A 146 -7.26 8.77 5.00
C ARG A 146 -5.77 8.44 5.04
N ALA A 147 -4.92 9.38 5.41
CA ALA A 147 -3.47 9.17 5.52
C ALA A 147 -3.15 8.09 6.57
N ALA A 148 -3.82 8.13 7.74
CA ALA A 148 -3.65 7.12 8.77
C ALA A 148 -4.08 5.72 8.29
N ALA A 149 -5.17 5.60 7.54
CA ALA A 149 -5.60 4.34 6.95
C ALA A 149 -4.67 3.85 5.84
N ALA A 150 -4.24 4.73 4.94
CA ALA A 150 -3.26 4.42 3.91
C ALA A 150 -1.97 3.86 4.54
N ARG A 151 -1.45 4.51 5.59
CA ARG A 151 -0.28 4.05 6.33
C ARG A 151 -0.49 2.68 7.02
N ARG A 152 -1.67 2.42 7.59
CA ARG A 152 -1.99 1.09 8.18
C ARG A 152 -2.02 0.01 7.10
N ARG A 153 -2.68 0.29 5.96
CA ARG A 153 -2.73 -0.61 4.79
C ARG A 153 -1.34 -0.87 4.24
N ALA A 154 -0.54 0.16 4.03
CA ALA A 154 0.84 0.04 3.56
C ALA A 154 1.67 -0.85 4.49
N ARG A 155 1.63 -0.59 5.81
CA ARG A 155 2.32 -1.43 6.82
C ARG A 155 1.89 -2.89 6.77
N TRP A 156 0.59 -3.14 6.61
CA TRP A 156 0.05 -4.50 6.50
C TRP A 156 0.53 -5.20 5.23
N LEU A 157 0.44 -4.56 4.07
CA LEU A 157 0.88 -5.14 2.81
C LEU A 157 2.41 -5.38 2.81
N THR A 158 3.21 -4.43 3.33
CA THR A 158 4.65 -4.62 3.53
C THR A 158 4.96 -5.81 4.44
N LEU A 159 4.14 -6.04 5.46
CA LEU A 159 4.28 -7.19 6.35
C LEU A 159 3.95 -8.51 5.62
N LEU A 160 2.95 -8.52 4.73
CA LEU A 160 2.58 -9.72 3.96
C LEU A 160 3.62 -10.13 2.92
N MET A 161 4.48 -9.21 2.45
CA MET A 161 5.57 -9.49 1.51
C MET A 161 6.45 -10.67 1.94
N GLU A 162 6.65 -10.83 3.25
CA GLU A 162 7.44 -11.90 3.86
C GLU A 162 6.62 -12.57 4.95
N SER A 163 5.66 -13.39 4.54
CA SER A 163 4.73 -14.02 5.47
C SER A 163 4.40 -15.46 5.09
N SER A 164 3.98 -16.25 6.05
CA SER A 164 3.35 -17.55 5.81
C SER A 164 1.93 -17.52 6.34
N VAL A 165 0.98 -17.84 5.48
CA VAL A 165 -0.44 -17.88 5.78
C VAL A 165 -0.88 -19.32 5.90
N SER A 166 -1.69 -19.64 6.90
CA SER A 166 -2.34 -20.95 6.99
C SER A 166 -3.79 -20.84 7.44
N TRP A 167 -4.62 -21.78 7.05
CA TRP A 167 -6.02 -21.87 7.47
C TRP A 167 -6.46 -23.34 7.53
N VAL A 168 -7.48 -23.61 8.33
CA VAL A 168 -8.07 -24.94 8.50
C VAL A 168 -8.83 -25.32 7.24
N CYS A 169 -8.61 -26.54 6.76
CA CYS A 169 -9.31 -27.15 5.65
C CYS A 169 -9.48 -28.64 5.95
N GLY A 170 -10.62 -29.01 6.53
CA GLY A 170 -10.88 -30.36 7.04
C GLY A 170 -9.92 -30.74 8.17
N PRO A 171 -9.26 -31.92 8.11
CA PRO A 171 -8.39 -32.42 9.18
C PRO A 171 -6.96 -31.85 9.15
N ARG A 172 -6.68 -30.88 8.26
CA ARG A 172 -5.34 -30.30 8.07
C ARG A 172 -5.44 -28.79 7.91
N ARG A 173 -4.28 -28.12 7.98
CA ARG A 173 -4.17 -26.72 7.56
C ARG A 173 -3.55 -26.65 6.17
N ARG A 174 -4.11 -25.82 5.31
CA ARG A 174 -3.47 -25.42 4.06
C ARG A 174 -2.51 -24.27 4.35
N VAL A 175 -1.39 -24.22 3.63
CA VAL A 175 -0.32 -23.24 3.84
C VAL A 175 0.07 -22.59 2.52
N LEU A 176 0.27 -21.28 2.57
CA LEU A 176 0.95 -20.47 1.54
C LEU A 176 2.15 -19.80 2.18
N VAL A 177 3.32 -19.91 1.56
CA VAL A 177 4.52 -19.18 1.96
C VAL A 177 4.77 -18.10 0.92
N LEU A 178 4.86 -16.87 1.39
CA LEU A 178 5.17 -15.70 0.60
C LEU A 178 6.62 -15.27 0.81
N ALA A 179 7.27 -14.88 -0.28
CA ALA A 179 8.53 -14.15 -0.25
C ALA A 179 8.53 -13.10 -1.36
N GLY A 180 8.89 -11.86 -1.03
CA GLY A 180 8.79 -10.74 -1.97
C GLY A 180 7.38 -10.49 -2.52
N GLY A 181 6.33 -10.88 -1.79
CA GLY A 181 4.94 -10.77 -2.25
C GLY A 181 4.50 -11.86 -3.24
N GLU A 182 5.36 -12.85 -3.51
CA GLU A 182 5.08 -13.99 -4.37
C GLU A 182 4.83 -15.26 -3.57
N VAL A 183 3.91 -16.11 -4.03
CA VAL A 183 3.68 -17.43 -3.42
C VAL A 183 4.76 -18.39 -3.89
N ILE A 184 5.76 -18.62 -3.05
CA ILE A 184 6.90 -19.49 -3.36
C ILE A 184 6.68 -20.95 -2.96
N ARG A 185 5.72 -21.22 -2.06
CA ARG A 185 5.40 -22.58 -1.63
C ARG A 185 3.93 -22.69 -1.27
N ARG A 186 3.32 -23.80 -1.68
CA ARG A 186 1.99 -24.23 -1.30
C ARG A 186 2.09 -25.59 -0.65
N GLY A 187 1.30 -25.86 0.38
CA GLY A 187 1.36 -27.16 1.04
C GLY A 187 0.29 -27.38 2.08
N TRP A 188 0.46 -28.47 2.81
CA TRP A 188 -0.39 -28.89 3.90
C TRP A 188 0.45 -29.05 5.16
N THR A 189 -0.14 -28.77 6.32
CA THR A 189 0.47 -29.00 7.62
C THR A 189 -0.57 -29.54 8.61
N SER A 190 -0.13 -30.05 9.76
CA SER A 190 -1.04 -30.53 10.80
C SER A 190 -1.83 -29.36 11.42
N LEU A 191 -2.92 -29.68 12.13
CA LEU A 191 -3.76 -28.66 12.78
C LEU A 191 -3.01 -27.84 13.83
N ASP A 192 -2.08 -28.46 14.53
CA ASP A 192 -1.30 -27.83 15.61
C ASP A 192 -0.01 -27.18 15.12
N ALA A 193 0.42 -27.49 13.89
CA ALA A 193 1.64 -26.95 13.34
C ALA A 193 1.49 -25.46 12.99
N LEU A 194 2.49 -24.70 13.39
CA LEU A 194 2.62 -23.30 12.99
C LEU A 194 2.90 -23.20 11.48
N PRO A 195 2.47 -22.11 10.81
CA PRO A 195 2.96 -21.81 9.48
C PRO A 195 4.50 -21.81 9.50
N PRO A 196 5.17 -22.26 8.43
CA PRO A 196 6.64 -22.21 8.35
C PRO A 196 7.15 -20.76 8.41
N LEU A 197 8.46 -20.60 8.59
CA LEU A 197 9.08 -19.28 8.47
C LEU A 197 9.23 -18.91 6.99
N PRO A 198 8.85 -17.69 6.57
CA PRO A 198 9.13 -17.21 5.22
C PRO A 198 10.66 -17.01 5.07
N PRO A 199 11.24 -17.37 3.91
CA PRO A 199 12.70 -17.32 3.73
C PRO A 199 13.26 -15.90 3.72
N GLY A 200 12.47 -14.88 3.34
CA GLY A 200 12.88 -13.49 3.39
C GLY A 200 12.59 -12.81 4.73
N LEU A 201 12.41 -13.57 5.82
CA LEU A 201 12.16 -13.05 7.16
C LEU A 201 13.13 -11.92 7.55
N LEU A 202 14.41 -12.09 7.22
CA LEU A 202 15.48 -11.14 7.61
C LEU A 202 15.47 -9.85 6.79
N ARG A 203 14.65 -9.75 5.74
CA ARG A 203 14.57 -8.54 4.92
C ARG A 203 14.06 -7.36 5.73
N SER A 204 14.76 -6.25 5.63
CA SER A 204 14.40 -4.99 6.27
C SER A 204 13.09 -4.44 5.71
N GLN A 205 12.49 -3.46 6.39
CA GLN A 205 11.29 -2.81 5.85
C GLN A 205 11.59 -2.07 4.54
N ASP A 206 12.76 -1.46 4.41
CA ASP A 206 13.12 -0.69 3.23
C ASP A 206 13.35 -1.61 2.03
N GLU A 207 13.98 -2.78 2.23
CA GLU A 207 14.11 -3.80 1.19
C GLU A 207 12.76 -4.34 0.72
N ARG A 208 11.78 -4.47 1.63
CA ARG A 208 10.42 -4.90 1.28
C ARG A 208 9.68 -3.82 0.50
N ARG A 209 9.83 -2.55 0.89
CA ARG A 209 9.20 -1.39 0.24
C ARG A 209 9.77 -1.15 -1.16
N ALA A 210 11.09 -1.27 -1.33
CA ALA A 210 11.75 -1.12 -2.63
C ALA A 210 11.30 -2.16 -3.67
N ARG A 211 10.75 -3.29 -3.22
CA ARG A 211 10.23 -4.36 -4.08
C ARG A 211 8.73 -4.23 -4.33
N PHE A 212 8.06 -3.21 -3.81
CA PHE A 212 6.63 -3.05 -3.95
C PHE A 212 6.30 -2.49 -5.34
N ASP A 213 5.46 -3.19 -6.10
CA ASP A 213 4.93 -2.73 -7.39
C ASP A 213 3.40 -2.91 -7.42
N ARG A 214 2.77 -2.50 -8.52
CA ARG A 214 1.32 -2.58 -8.70
C ARG A 214 0.81 -4.02 -8.59
N ASP A 215 1.50 -4.98 -9.21
CA ASP A 215 1.09 -6.38 -9.26
C ASP A 215 1.15 -7.03 -7.88
N ARG A 216 2.23 -6.79 -7.14
CA ARG A 216 2.37 -7.25 -5.75
C ARG A 216 1.34 -6.59 -4.85
N ARG A 217 1.09 -5.29 -5.01
CA ARG A 217 0.02 -4.58 -4.28
C ARG A 217 -1.32 -5.27 -4.48
N ASP A 218 -1.72 -5.50 -5.73
CA ASP A 218 -3.02 -6.07 -6.05
C ASP A 218 -3.15 -7.51 -5.57
N ARG A 219 -2.10 -8.34 -5.71
CA ARG A 219 -2.08 -9.69 -5.15
C ARG A 219 -2.24 -9.70 -3.63
N LEU A 220 -1.53 -8.81 -2.93
CA LEU A 220 -1.60 -8.74 -1.47
C LEU A 220 -2.94 -8.17 -0.98
N ARG A 221 -3.60 -7.30 -1.76
CA ARG A 221 -4.98 -6.86 -1.51
C ARG A 221 -5.95 -8.03 -1.64
N VAL A 222 -5.83 -8.84 -2.71
CA VAL A 222 -6.64 -10.05 -2.88
C VAL A 222 -6.42 -11.01 -1.70
N LEU A 223 -5.17 -11.25 -1.30
CA LEU A 223 -4.88 -12.07 -0.11
C LEU A 223 -5.55 -11.54 1.15
N THR A 224 -5.59 -10.21 1.33
CA THR A 224 -6.26 -9.58 2.47
C THR A 224 -7.77 -9.83 2.45
N THR A 225 -8.40 -9.74 1.27
CA THR A 225 -9.81 -10.08 1.09
C THR A 225 -10.09 -11.55 1.38
N GLU A 226 -9.24 -12.46 0.89
CA GLU A 226 -9.37 -13.90 1.17
C GLU A 226 -9.17 -14.22 2.66
N LEU A 227 -8.26 -13.52 3.36
CA LEU A 227 -8.12 -13.65 4.81
C LEU A 227 -9.39 -13.23 5.57
N ARG A 228 -10.08 -12.17 5.13
CA ARG A 228 -11.38 -11.78 5.70
C ARG A 228 -12.43 -12.85 5.45
N ARG A 229 -12.49 -13.36 4.22
CA ARG A 229 -13.41 -14.45 3.86
C ARG A 229 -13.19 -15.68 4.75
N LEU A 230 -11.94 -16.08 4.96
CA LEU A 230 -11.57 -17.20 5.83
C LEU A 230 -11.94 -16.97 7.30
N GLU A 231 -11.86 -15.73 7.80
CA GLU A 231 -12.35 -15.39 9.15
C GLU A 231 -13.88 -15.55 9.23
N VAL A 232 -14.62 -15.10 8.22
CA VAL A 232 -16.10 -15.24 8.15
C VAL A 232 -16.52 -16.71 8.05
N GLU A 233 -15.79 -17.51 7.28
CA GLU A 233 -16.03 -18.96 7.13
C GLU A 233 -15.60 -19.78 8.36
N GLY A 234 -14.98 -19.16 9.38
CA GLY A 234 -14.51 -19.87 10.56
C GLY A 234 -13.30 -20.77 10.31
N ALA A 235 -12.57 -20.57 9.20
CA ALA A 235 -11.39 -21.36 8.82
C ALA A 235 -10.14 -21.05 9.65
N ALA A 236 -10.27 -20.24 10.70
CA ALA A 236 -9.21 -19.87 11.65
C ALA A 236 -7.86 -19.54 10.97
N PRO A 237 -7.82 -18.53 10.08
CA PRO A 237 -6.59 -18.14 9.41
C PRO A 237 -5.54 -17.64 10.41
N ALA A 238 -4.27 -17.87 10.07
CA ALA A 238 -3.11 -17.43 10.84
C ALA A 238 -2.02 -16.93 9.90
N VAL A 239 -1.45 -15.77 10.23
CA VAL A 239 -0.38 -15.12 9.46
C VAL A 239 0.87 -15.07 10.33
N ARG A 240 1.95 -15.68 9.86
CA ARG A 240 3.26 -15.69 10.52
C ARG A 240 4.24 -14.81 9.76
N THR A 241 4.88 -13.89 10.47
CA THR A 241 5.84 -12.93 9.91
C THR A 241 7.19 -12.98 10.61
N GLY A 242 7.33 -13.86 11.60
CA GLY A 242 8.56 -14.10 12.33
C GLY A 242 8.51 -15.30 13.26
N PRO A 243 9.58 -15.56 14.02
CA PRO A 243 9.70 -16.72 14.90
C PRO A 243 8.54 -16.81 15.90
N ALA A 244 8.23 -15.71 16.57
CA ALA A 244 7.10 -15.59 17.50
C ALA A 244 5.97 -14.67 17.00
N ALA A 245 6.16 -13.99 15.86
CA ALA A 245 5.18 -13.05 15.32
C ALA A 245 4.12 -13.80 14.51
N ILE A 246 3.06 -14.23 15.19
CA ILE A 246 1.90 -14.92 14.60
C ILE A 246 0.62 -14.18 14.99
N VAL A 247 -0.13 -13.75 13.98
CA VAL A 247 -1.43 -13.07 14.16
C VAL A 247 -2.54 -14.04 13.75
N ARG A 248 -3.47 -14.31 14.66
CA ARG A 248 -4.61 -15.23 14.46
C ARG A 248 -5.80 -14.84 15.34
N GLY A 249 -7.00 -15.34 15.00
CA GLY A 249 -8.21 -15.14 15.79
C GLY A 249 -8.54 -13.65 16.00
N GLU A 250 -8.88 -13.27 17.23
CA GLU A 250 -9.31 -11.90 17.55
C GLU A 250 -8.25 -10.83 17.24
N ALA A 251 -6.96 -11.17 17.31
CA ALA A 251 -5.90 -10.25 16.90
C ALA A 251 -5.90 -10.02 15.38
N LEU A 252 -6.14 -11.08 14.59
CA LEU A 252 -6.24 -10.98 13.13
C LEU A 252 -7.51 -10.24 12.72
N ARG A 253 -8.65 -10.54 13.35
CA ARG A 253 -9.92 -9.86 13.10
C ARG A 253 -9.82 -8.35 13.33
N ARG A 254 -9.28 -7.93 14.47
CA ARG A 254 -9.05 -6.50 14.77
C ARG A 254 -8.09 -5.82 13.81
N LEU A 255 -7.09 -6.55 13.33
CA LEU A 255 -6.18 -6.05 12.31
C LEU A 255 -6.90 -5.85 10.98
N LEU A 256 -7.61 -6.88 10.50
CA LEU A 256 -8.29 -6.88 9.21
C LEU A 256 -9.42 -5.85 9.13
N ALA A 257 -10.07 -5.54 10.25
CA ALA A 257 -11.08 -4.48 10.36
C ALA A 257 -10.52 -3.06 10.21
N ARG A 258 -9.19 -2.88 10.24
CA ARG A 258 -8.51 -1.57 10.23
C ARG A 258 -7.67 -1.31 8.98
N VAL A 259 -7.61 -2.28 8.06
CA VAL A 259 -6.83 -2.27 6.81
C VAL A 259 -7.73 -2.47 5.61
#